data_AF-A0A429ZM41-F1
#
_entry.id   AF-A0A429ZM41-F1
#
_cell.length_a   1.000
_cell.length_b   1.000
_cell.length_c   1.000
_cell.angle_alpha   90.00
_cell.angle_beta   90.00
_cell.angle_gamma   90.00
#
_symmetry.space_group_name_H-M   'P 1'
#
loop_
_entity.id
_entity.type
_entity.pdbx_description
1 polymer ?
#
loop_
_entity_poly.entity_id
_entity_poly.type
_entity_poly.pdbx_seq_one_letter_code
_entity_poly.pdbx_strand_id
1 'polypeptide(L)'
;MLLLSFVINISQVLAVNSNSDNNLLDSLSINQDELTYQLYQGLIAGEKALAPQKNQKLKKGELITDGSQLVDGKLQPGVWYLTGEFNYFYKTDECGRLKEFTTEELAFTQRPSRLPHNPQTPGKLPGDHAGHMAAHRFGGSQELDNLVSQSAKVNLSTYKRLENQWARALKIGKEVAILVEIDYSERELRPQGFDVNFGIEGELFSTYLINQ
;
A
#
# COMPACT_ATOMS: atom_id res chain seq x y z
N MET A 1 19.89 -12.64 -33.37
CA MET A 1 18.46 -12.29 -33.31
C MET A 1 18.31 -11.39 -32.09
N LEU A 2 18.17 -10.08 -32.30
CA LEU A 2 18.08 -9.10 -31.23
C LEU A 2 16.78 -9.31 -30.45
N LEU A 3 16.87 -9.59 -29.15
CA LEU A 3 15.74 -9.45 -28.24
C LEU A 3 15.62 -7.95 -27.93
N LEU A 4 14.64 -7.29 -28.56
CA LEU A 4 14.20 -5.97 -28.13
C LEU A 4 13.50 -6.15 -26.77
N SER A 5 14.19 -5.81 -25.70
CA SER A 5 13.59 -5.65 -24.38
C SER A 5 12.70 -4.40 -24.41
N PHE A 6 11.38 -4.59 -24.51
CA PHE A 6 10.42 -3.53 -24.23
C PHE A 6 10.41 -3.29 -22.72
N VAL A 7 11.28 -2.40 -22.25
CA VAL A 7 11.14 -1.79 -20.93
C VAL A 7 10.15 -0.65 -21.12
N ILE A 8 8.88 -0.91 -20.79
CA ILE A 8 7.89 0.16 -20.71
C ILE A 8 8.23 0.94 -19.44
N ASN A 9 8.76 2.14 -19.64
CA ASN A 9 9.09 3.06 -18.57
C ASN A 9 7.76 3.61 -17.99
N ILE A 10 7.48 3.39 -16.70
CA ILE A 10 6.18 3.73 -16.06
C ILE A 10 5.83 5.22 -16.22
N SER A 11 6.85 6.08 -16.31
CA SER A 11 6.72 7.50 -16.64
C SER A 11 6.01 7.77 -17.98
N GLN A 12 6.11 6.87 -18.97
CA GLN A 12 5.44 7.01 -20.27
C GLN A 12 3.97 6.58 -20.22
N VAL A 13 3.61 5.64 -19.34
CA VAL A 13 2.21 5.19 -19.18
C VAL A 13 1.39 6.24 -18.43
N LEU A 14 1.96 6.88 -17.41
CA LEU A 14 1.30 7.96 -16.67
C LEU A 14 1.22 9.27 -17.49
N ALA A 15 2.17 9.54 -18.40
CA ALA A 15 2.13 10.72 -19.27
C ALA A 15 1.00 10.68 -20.33
N VAL A 16 0.51 9.50 -20.71
CA VAL A 16 -0.63 9.34 -21.62
C VAL A 16 -1.93 9.88 -21.00
N ASN A 17 -2.03 9.95 -19.67
CA ASN A 17 -3.22 10.39 -18.95
C ASN A 17 -3.44 11.92 -18.96
N SER A 18 -2.57 12.69 -19.64
CA SER A 18 -2.67 14.15 -19.76
C SER A 18 -3.04 14.66 -21.17
N ASN A 19 -3.08 13.77 -22.17
CA ASN A 19 -3.52 14.10 -23.53
C ASN A 19 -4.74 13.26 -23.89
N SER A 20 -5.77 13.93 -24.40
CA SER A 20 -7.10 13.37 -24.74
C SER A 20 -7.12 12.37 -25.91
N ASP A 21 -5.98 11.78 -26.28
CA ASP A 21 -5.87 10.83 -27.37
C ASP A 21 -5.72 9.40 -26.81
N ASN A 22 -6.86 8.79 -26.46
CA ASN A 22 -7.01 7.40 -25.98
C ASN A 22 -6.56 6.29 -26.97
N ASN A 23 -5.77 6.61 -28.00
CA ASN A 23 -5.53 5.70 -29.12
C ASN A 23 -4.46 4.62 -28.90
N LEU A 24 -3.73 4.63 -27.78
CA LEU A 24 -2.74 3.57 -27.47
C LEU A 24 -3.32 2.42 -26.62
N LEU A 25 -4.28 2.71 -25.74
CA LEU A 25 -4.96 1.69 -24.92
C LEU A 25 -5.98 0.90 -25.77
N ASP A 26 -6.70 1.57 -26.67
CA ASP A 26 -7.68 0.95 -27.57
C ASP A 26 -7.04 0.05 -28.64
N SER A 27 -5.81 0.33 -29.06
CA SER A 27 -5.11 -0.47 -30.08
C SER A 27 -4.45 -1.74 -29.55
N LEU A 28 -4.32 -1.89 -28.23
CA LEU A 28 -3.74 -3.07 -27.59
C LEU A 28 -4.76 -4.01 -26.95
N SER A 29 -6.05 -3.63 -26.87
CA SER A 29 -7.10 -4.44 -26.19
C SER A 29 -6.77 -4.78 -24.74
N ILE A 30 -5.90 -4.01 -24.07
CA ILE A 30 -5.48 -4.30 -22.70
C ILE A 30 -6.31 -3.42 -21.76
N ASN A 31 -7.16 -4.07 -20.96
CA ASN A 31 -7.96 -3.44 -19.92
C ASN A 31 -7.03 -2.95 -18.79
N GLN A 32 -7.27 -1.74 -18.27
CA GLN A 32 -6.54 -1.12 -17.15
C GLN A 32 -6.37 -2.09 -15.96
N ASP A 33 -7.39 -2.89 -15.66
CA ASP A 33 -7.39 -3.88 -14.58
C ASP A 33 -6.38 -5.02 -14.82
N GLU A 34 -6.17 -5.39 -16.07
CA GLU A 34 -5.24 -6.44 -16.48
C GLU A 34 -3.79 -5.96 -16.36
N LEU A 35 -3.55 -4.66 -16.60
CA LEU A 35 -2.25 -4.04 -16.37
C LEU A 35 -1.89 -4.05 -14.87
N THR A 36 -2.81 -3.63 -14.00
CA THR A 36 -2.62 -3.60 -12.54
C THR A 36 -2.40 -5.00 -11.95
N TYR A 37 -3.09 -6.01 -12.48
CA TYR A 37 -2.87 -7.41 -12.10
C TYR A 37 -1.48 -7.92 -12.51
N GLN A 38 -1.01 -7.58 -13.70
CA GLN A 38 0.34 -7.97 -14.16
C GLN A 38 1.44 -7.26 -13.35
N LEU A 39 1.23 -6.00 -12.94
CA LEU A 39 2.10 -5.29 -11.99
C LEU A 39 2.15 -6.02 -10.63
N TYR A 40 1.00 -6.37 -10.06
CA TYR A 40 0.92 -7.15 -8.81
C TYR A 40 1.60 -8.53 -8.91
N GLN A 41 1.47 -9.24 -10.04
CA GLN A 41 2.19 -10.50 -10.24
C GLN A 41 3.71 -10.28 -10.42
N GLY A 42 4.15 -9.18 -11.04
CA GLY A 42 5.55 -8.77 -11.11
C GLY A 42 6.16 -8.48 -9.73
N LEU A 43 5.40 -7.79 -8.88
CA LEU A 43 5.70 -7.51 -7.46
C LEU A 43 6.02 -8.77 -6.66
N ILE A 44 5.21 -9.83 -6.81
CA ILE A 44 5.37 -11.09 -6.06
C ILE A 44 6.42 -12.01 -6.72
N ALA A 45 6.58 -11.93 -8.05
CA ALA A 45 7.50 -12.78 -8.80
C ALA A 45 8.97 -12.41 -8.58
N GLY A 46 9.24 -11.17 -8.17
CA GLY A 46 10.55 -10.74 -7.68
C GLY A 46 11.71 -11.32 -8.48
N GLU A 47 11.94 -10.83 -9.70
CA GLU A 47 13.34 -10.65 -10.10
C GLU A 47 13.94 -9.66 -9.08
N LYS A 48 14.42 -10.27 -7.98
CA LYS A 48 14.76 -9.75 -6.64
C LYS A 48 13.61 -9.66 -5.60
N ALA A 49 13.09 -10.85 -5.26
CA ALA A 49 12.94 -11.43 -3.92
C ALA A 49 12.21 -10.64 -2.79
N LEU A 50 10.96 -11.01 -2.54
CA LEU A 50 10.46 -11.62 -1.27
C LEU A 50 9.03 -12.16 -1.54
N ALA A 51 8.84 -13.48 -1.40
CA ALA A 51 7.53 -14.16 -1.46
C ALA A 51 7.23 -14.74 -0.05
N PRO A 52 5.98 -14.77 0.46
CA PRO A 52 4.88 -15.64 -0.02
C PRO A 52 3.49 -14.92 -0.02
N GLN A 53 2.43 -15.31 -0.75
CA GLN A 53 1.83 -16.64 -0.93
C GLN A 53 1.40 -16.90 -2.38
N LYS A 54 1.88 -18.02 -2.93
CA LYS A 54 1.25 -18.69 -4.07
C LYS A 54 -0.13 -19.17 -3.63
N ASN A 55 -1.16 -18.81 -4.40
CA ASN A 55 -2.53 -19.39 -4.43
C ASN A 55 -3.69 -18.56 -3.86
N GLN A 56 -3.72 -17.24 -4.06
CA GLN A 56 -5.01 -16.54 -4.21
C GLN A 56 -5.06 -15.88 -5.58
N LYS A 57 -5.82 -16.49 -6.48
CA LYS A 57 -6.13 -15.94 -7.79
C LYS A 57 -7.15 -14.82 -7.57
N LEU A 58 -6.75 -13.55 -7.70
CA LEU A 58 -7.67 -12.41 -7.73
C LEU A 58 -8.75 -12.71 -8.77
N LYS A 59 -10.02 -12.78 -8.35
CA LYS A 59 -11.15 -12.87 -9.27
C LYS A 59 -11.51 -11.46 -9.74
N LYS A 60 -11.91 -11.38 -11.00
CA LYS A 60 -12.47 -10.17 -11.61
C LYS A 60 -13.59 -9.60 -10.74
N GLY A 61 -13.47 -8.34 -10.32
CA GLY A 61 -14.41 -7.65 -9.43
C GLY A 61 -14.03 -7.60 -7.94
N GLU A 62 -12.85 -8.12 -7.55
CA GLU A 62 -12.38 -8.15 -6.15
C GLU A 62 -11.52 -6.94 -5.72
N LEU A 63 -11.13 -6.07 -6.67
CA LEU A 63 -10.40 -4.82 -6.38
C LEU A 63 -11.38 -3.65 -6.30
N ILE A 64 -11.46 -3.02 -5.13
CA ILE A 64 -12.33 -1.87 -4.89
C ILE A 64 -11.54 -0.57 -5.08
N THR A 65 -12.10 0.38 -5.83
CA THR A 65 -11.46 1.69 -6.11
C THR A 65 -12.38 2.88 -5.87
N ASP A 66 -13.64 2.62 -5.52
CA ASP A 66 -14.70 3.63 -5.40
C ASP A 66 -15.02 4.00 -3.94
N GLY A 67 -14.24 3.48 -2.98
CA GLY A 67 -14.45 3.70 -1.55
C GLY A 67 -15.36 2.66 -0.88
N SER A 68 -15.98 1.75 -1.64
CA SER A 68 -16.92 0.77 -1.09
C SER A 68 -16.28 -0.25 -0.14
N GLN A 69 -14.94 -0.28 0.00
CA GLN A 69 -14.26 -1.13 0.99
C GLN A 69 -14.68 -0.78 2.43
N LEU A 70 -15.19 0.42 2.65
CA LEU A 70 -15.78 0.85 3.92
C LEU A 70 -17.32 0.83 3.83
N VAL A 71 -17.96 -0.08 4.56
CA VAL A 71 -19.41 -0.17 4.73
C VAL A 71 -19.74 0.20 6.18
N ASP A 72 -20.55 1.24 6.37
CA ASP A 72 -20.86 1.80 7.70
C ASP A 72 -19.59 2.10 8.53
N GLY A 73 -18.54 2.59 7.86
CA GLY A 73 -17.26 2.91 8.48
C GLY A 73 -16.41 1.70 8.87
N LYS A 74 -16.77 0.48 8.43
CA LYS A 74 -16.03 -0.76 8.69
C LYS A 74 -15.49 -1.36 7.40
N LEU A 75 -14.31 -1.94 7.48
CA LEU A 75 -13.69 -2.65 6.38
C LEU A 75 -14.46 -3.94 6.03
N GLN A 76 -14.73 -4.15 4.75
CA GLN A 76 -15.22 -5.43 4.24
C GLN A 76 -14.16 -6.53 4.43
N PRO A 77 -14.55 -7.79 4.66
CA PRO A 77 -13.62 -8.91 4.81
C PRO A 77 -13.14 -9.45 3.46
N GLY A 78 -11.87 -9.86 3.39
CA GLY A 78 -11.30 -10.62 2.25
C GLY A 78 -11.20 -9.82 0.95
N VAL A 79 -11.30 -8.49 0.99
CA VAL A 79 -11.24 -7.62 -0.18
C VAL A 79 -9.88 -6.99 -0.37
N TRP A 80 -9.60 -6.61 -1.61
CA TRP A 80 -8.47 -5.80 -2.02
C TRP A 80 -8.99 -4.42 -2.43
N TYR A 81 -8.26 -3.36 -2.16
CA TYR A 81 -8.71 -2.01 -2.49
C TYR A 81 -7.57 -1.03 -2.71
N LEU A 82 -7.89 0.04 -3.43
CA LEU A 82 -7.03 1.21 -3.57
C LEU A 82 -7.58 2.35 -2.70
N THR A 83 -6.71 3.02 -1.95
CA THR A 83 -7.10 4.21 -1.19
C THR A 83 -5.93 5.18 -1.02
N GLY A 84 -6.23 6.34 -0.42
CA GLY A 84 -5.29 7.45 -0.29
C GLY A 84 -5.17 8.26 -1.58
N GLU A 85 -4.37 9.31 -1.52
CA GLU A 85 -4.20 10.29 -2.60
C GLU A 85 -3.60 9.68 -3.87
N PHE A 86 -2.79 8.63 -3.72
CA PHE A 86 -2.07 7.99 -4.82
C PHE A 86 -2.59 6.58 -5.12
N ASN A 87 -3.77 6.21 -4.62
CA ASN A 87 -4.39 4.90 -4.85
C ASN A 87 -3.45 3.75 -4.52
N TYR A 88 -2.83 3.79 -3.33
CA TYR A 88 -2.00 2.68 -2.88
C TYR A 88 -2.84 1.44 -2.62
N PHE A 89 -2.21 0.28 -2.71
CA PHE A 89 -2.88 -1.00 -2.63
C PHE A 89 -2.93 -1.51 -1.20
N TYR A 90 -4.08 -2.09 -0.84
CA TYR A 90 -4.31 -2.66 0.47
C TYR A 90 -5.15 -3.93 0.38
N LYS A 91 -5.05 -4.74 1.43
CA LYS A 91 -5.82 -5.98 1.59
C LYS A 91 -6.43 -6.05 2.97
N THR A 92 -7.61 -6.63 3.07
CA THR A 92 -8.21 -7.07 4.34
C THR A 92 -8.14 -8.58 4.50
N ASP A 93 -8.11 -9.05 5.74
CA ASP A 93 -8.34 -10.47 6.03
C ASP A 93 -9.84 -10.81 6.09
N GLU A 94 -10.14 -12.09 6.27
CA GLU A 94 -11.52 -12.62 6.35
C GLU A 94 -12.33 -12.07 7.55
N CYS A 95 -11.69 -11.36 8.48
CA CYS A 95 -12.36 -10.70 9.61
C CYS A 95 -12.61 -9.20 9.35
N GLY A 96 -12.24 -8.67 8.18
CA GLY A 96 -12.35 -7.24 7.88
C GLY A 96 -11.32 -6.41 8.61
N ARG A 97 -10.14 -6.97 8.92
CA ARG A 97 -9.00 -6.22 9.46
C ARG A 97 -8.04 -5.87 8.32
N LEU A 98 -7.46 -4.67 8.36
CA LEU A 98 -6.40 -4.30 7.43
C LEU A 98 -5.22 -5.27 7.60
N LYS A 99 -4.86 -5.99 6.53
CA LYS A 99 -3.86 -7.06 6.55
C LYS A 99 -2.58 -6.70 5.80
N GLU A 100 -2.69 -5.89 4.75
CA GLU A 100 -1.55 -5.54 3.90
C GLU A 100 -1.64 -4.10 3.39
N PHE A 101 -0.51 -3.42 3.28
CA PHE A 101 -0.32 -2.16 2.57
C PHE A 101 0.89 -2.30 1.63
N THR A 102 0.69 -2.00 0.34
CA THR A 102 1.72 -2.20 -0.69
C THR A 102 1.74 -1.03 -1.68
N THR A 103 2.95 -0.59 -2.05
CA THR A 103 3.19 0.37 -3.15
C THR A 103 4.58 0.19 -3.76
N GLU A 104 4.72 0.37 -5.07
CA GLU A 104 6.02 0.43 -5.75
C GLU A 104 6.62 1.84 -5.72
N GLU A 105 5.76 2.86 -5.73
CA GLU A 105 6.14 4.26 -5.81
C GLU A 105 5.48 5.02 -4.66
N LEU A 106 6.15 5.10 -3.52
CA LEU A 106 5.73 6.00 -2.46
C LEU A 106 5.91 7.46 -2.91
N ALA A 107 4.89 8.29 -2.78
CA ALA A 107 4.93 9.69 -3.15
C ALA A 107 4.68 10.61 -1.96
N PHE A 108 5.19 11.85 -2.02
CA PHE A 108 4.79 12.88 -1.06
C PHE A 108 3.40 13.41 -1.40
N THR A 109 2.57 13.60 -0.37
CA THR A 109 1.25 14.23 -0.50
C THR A 109 1.34 15.62 -1.15
N GLN A 110 0.39 15.95 -2.01
CA GLN A 110 0.20 17.29 -2.57
C GLN A 110 -0.76 18.12 -1.70
N ARG A 111 -1.34 17.52 -0.64
CA ARG A 111 -2.24 18.21 0.29
C ARG A 111 -1.49 19.33 1.02
N PRO A 112 -2.06 20.54 1.11
CA PRO A 112 -1.39 21.68 1.72
C PRO A 112 -1.25 21.55 3.25
N SER A 113 -2.06 20.69 3.89
CA SER A 113 -2.07 20.53 5.34
C SER A 113 -2.47 19.13 5.78
N ARG A 114 -2.21 18.83 7.06
CA ARG A 114 -2.68 17.60 7.70
C ARG A 114 -4.19 17.59 7.84
N LEU A 115 -4.82 16.49 7.45
CA LEU A 115 -6.25 16.26 7.64
C LEU A 115 -6.53 15.62 9.01
N PRO A 116 -7.71 15.86 9.61
CA PRO A 116 -8.18 15.06 10.73
C PRO A 116 -8.33 13.61 10.28
N HIS A 117 -8.12 12.66 11.20
CA HIS A 117 -8.20 11.23 10.91
C HIS A 117 -9.08 10.55 11.95
N ASN A 118 -9.60 9.36 11.61
CA ASN A 118 -10.41 8.57 12.52
C ASN A 118 -9.55 8.11 13.72
N PRO A 119 -9.85 8.55 14.96
CA PRO A 119 -9.05 8.16 16.12
C PRO A 119 -9.46 6.80 16.70
N GLN A 120 -10.57 6.20 16.26
CA GLN A 120 -11.22 5.02 16.84
C GLN A 120 -10.87 3.75 16.06
N THR A 121 -9.60 3.38 16.06
CA THR A 121 -9.15 2.14 15.44
C THR A 121 -9.62 0.90 16.22
N PRO A 122 -9.95 -0.21 15.54
CA PRO A 122 -10.34 -1.46 16.20
C PRO A 122 -9.26 -1.99 17.17
N GLY A 123 -9.68 -2.47 18.35
CA GLY A 123 -8.79 -3.05 19.36
C GLY A 123 -7.89 -2.05 20.09
N LYS A 124 -8.12 -0.75 19.97
CA LYS A 124 -7.26 0.29 20.55
C LYS A 124 -7.19 0.21 22.08
N LEU A 125 -5.97 0.16 22.63
CA LEU A 125 -5.70 0.17 24.06
C LEU A 125 -5.24 1.55 24.56
N PRO A 126 -5.31 1.84 25.87
CA PRO A 126 -4.66 3.03 26.43
C PRO A 126 -3.17 3.08 26.07
N GLY A 127 -2.73 4.21 25.51
CA GLY A 127 -1.37 4.38 25.00
C GLY A 127 -1.20 4.05 23.52
N ASP A 128 -2.22 3.49 22.86
CA ASP A 128 -2.22 3.35 21.41
C ASP A 128 -2.66 4.63 20.70
N HIS A 129 -2.12 4.80 19.50
CA HIS A 129 -2.47 5.81 18.52
C HIS A 129 -3.20 5.14 17.34
N ALA A 130 -3.91 5.94 16.55
CA ALA A 130 -4.37 5.50 15.23
C ALA A 130 -3.20 5.62 14.25
N GLY A 131 -2.43 4.53 14.15
CA GLY A 131 -1.23 4.44 13.33
C GLY A 131 -1.60 4.31 11.86
N HIS A 132 -1.01 5.17 11.02
CA HIS A 132 -1.16 5.08 9.57
C HIS A 132 -0.18 4.05 9.01
N MET A 133 -0.58 3.26 8.02
CA MET A 133 0.37 2.47 7.23
C MET A 133 1.07 3.35 6.19
N ALA A 134 0.30 4.04 5.36
CA ALA A 134 0.80 5.19 4.62
C ALA A 134 0.58 6.46 5.46
N ALA A 135 1.65 7.06 6.00
CA ALA A 135 1.52 8.32 6.73
C ALA A 135 0.82 9.41 5.90
N HIS A 136 0.24 10.38 6.59
CA HIS A 136 -0.34 11.58 5.96
C HIS A 136 0.64 12.25 4.97
N ARG A 137 1.94 12.35 5.31
CA ARG A 137 2.96 12.92 4.42
C ARG A 137 3.12 12.17 3.10
N PHE A 138 2.67 10.93 3.03
CA PHE A 138 2.69 10.10 1.84
C PHE A 138 1.32 9.97 1.18
N GLY A 139 0.33 10.77 1.58
CA GLY A 139 -0.98 10.77 0.95
C GLY A 139 -1.94 9.71 1.46
N GLY A 140 -1.62 8.98 2.53
CA GLY A 140 -2.50 7.95 3.08
C GLY A 140 -3.90 8.45 3.44
N SER A 141 -4.87 7.53 3.42
CA SER A 141 -6.25 7.77 3.83
C SER A 141 -6.35 8.13 5.32
N GLN A 142 -7.38 8.92 5.65
CA GLN A 142 -7.73 9.34 7.02
C GLN A 142 -8.64 8.33 7.73
N GLU A 143 -9.09 7.30 7.02
CA GLU A 143 -10.10 6.35 7.46
C GLU A 143 -9.51 5.00 7.87
N LEU A 144 -10.35 4.09 8.39
CA LEU A 144 -9.91 2.78 8.90
C LEU A 144 -9.30 1.87 7.82
N ASP A 145 -9.44 2.23 6.56
CA ASP A 145 -8.82 1.57 5.42
C ASP A 145 -7.29 1.81 5.30
N ASN A 146 -6.71 2.65 6.17
CA ASN A 146 -5.27 2.88 6.28
C ASN A 146 -4.79 2.97 7.74
N LEU A 147 -5.67 2.71 8.71
CA LEU A 147 -5.40 2.94 10.13
C LEU A 147 -5.52 1.67 10.97
N VAL A 148 -4.58 1.49 11.90
CA VAL A 148 -4.60 0.42 12.90
C VAL A 148 -4.26 0.93 14.29
N SER A 149 -4.66 0.16 15.30
CA SER A 149 -4.27 0.42 16.69
C SER A 149 -2.78 0.11 16.87
N GLN A 150 -1.99 1.15 17.07
CA GLN A 150 -0.53 1.05 17.12
C GLN A 150 0.00 1.71 18.39
N SER A 151 0.86 1.03 19.13
CA SER A 151 1.38 1.57 20.38
C SER A 151 2.18 2.85 20.15
N ALA A 152 2.14 3.78 21.11
CA ALA A 152 2.89 5.03 20.99
C ALA A 152 4.38 4.82 20.71
N LYS A 153 4.98 3.74 21.24
CA LYS A 153 6.37 3.38 20.95
C LYS A 153 6.57 3.06 19.48
N VAL A 154 5.68 2.30 18.85
CA VAL A 154 5.79 1.99 17.42
C VAL A 154 5.49 3.24 16.59
N ASN A 155 4.35 3.89 16.83
CA ASN A 155 3.87 5.03 16.05
C ASN A 155 4.78 6.26 16.12
N LEU A 156 5.32 6.58 17.30
CA LEU A 156 6.13 7.78 17.50
C LEU A 156 7.64 7.53 17.39
N SER A 157 8.08 6.27 17.33
CA SER A 157 9.50 5.90 17.32
C SER A 157 9.88 4.96 16.17
N THR A 158 9.59 3.65 16.26
CA THR A 158 10.15 2.68 15.30
C THR A 158 9.60 2.85 13.89
N TYR A 159 8.27 2.93 13.74
CA TYR A 159 7.63 3.13 12.43
C TYR A 159 7.97 4.52 11.86
N LYS A 160 7.91 5.56 12.70
CA LYS A 160 8.32 6.93 12.35
C LYS A 160 9.76 7.02 11.83
N ARG A 161 10.68 6.18 12.32
CA ARG A 161 12.06 6.15 11.79
C ARG A 161 12.11 5.61 10.37
N LEU A 162 11.33 4.58 10.05
CA LEU A 162 11.19 4.06 8.69
C LEU A 162 10.58 5.12 7.77
N GLU A 163 9.50 5.76 8.17
CA GLU A 163 8.89 6.86 7.41
C GLU A 163 9.87 8.01 7.15
N ASN A 164 10.71 8.35 8.13
CA ASN A 164 11.73 9.38 7.93
C ASN A 164 12.85 8.93 6.98
N GLN A 165 13.20 7.64 6.97
CA GLN A 165 14.15 7.09 6.02
C GLN A 165 13.59 7.15 4.59
N TRP A 166 12.35 6.69 4.39
CA TRP A 166 11.66 6.76 3.10
C TRP A 166 11.54 8.21 2.61
N ALA A 167 11.12 9.14 3.49
CA ALA A 167 11.03 10.55 3.14
C ALA A 167 12.40 11.16 2.75
N ARG A 168 13.51 10.73 3.36
CA ARG A 168 14.83 11.22 2.95
C ARG A 168 15.23 10.69 1.58
N ALA A 169 14.94 9.42 1.28
CA ALA A 169 15.18 8.83 -0.02
C ALA A 169 14.39 9.58 -1.11
N LEU A 170 13.09 9.75 -0.93
CA LEU A 170 12.24 10.50 -1.88
C LEU A 170 12.75 11.94 -2.12
N LYS A 171 13.22 12.62 -1.08
CA LYS A 171 13.75 14.00 -1.21
C LYS A 171 14.98 14.11 -2.10
N ILE A 172 15.77 13.05 -2.22
CA ILE A 172 16.95 13.02 -3.09
C ILE A 172 16.66 12.34 -4.43
N GLY A 173 15.37 12.19 -4.77
CA GLY A 173 14.92 11.64 -6.04
C GLY A 173 14.98 10.13 -6.15
N LYS A 174 15.12 9.42 -5.01
CA LYS A 174 15.14 7.96 -5.02
C LYS A 174 13.74 7.36 -5.01
N GLU A 175 13.58 6.24 -5.70
CA GLU A 175 12.35 5.44 -5.65
C GLU A 175 12.26 4.64 -4.34
N VAL A 176 11.04 4.51 -3.80
CA VAL A 176 10.77 3.77 -2.57
C VAL A 176 9.54 2.88 -2.75
N ALA A 177 9.76 1.56 -2.68
CA ALA A 177 8.72 0.54 -2.66
C ALA A 177 8.50 0.04 -1.22
N ILE A 178 7.27 -0.28 -0.85
CA ILE A 178 6.89 -0.72 0.49
C ILE A 178 5.90 -1.89 0.41
N LEU A 179 6.11 -2.88 1.26
CA LEU A 179 5.16 -3.93 1.63
C LEU A 179 5.12 -4.00 3.16
N VAL A 180 3.94 -3.77 3.74
CA VAL A 180 3.69 -3.94 5.17
C VAL A 180 2.63 -5.01 5.35
N GLU A 181 3.01 -6.11 5.96
CA GLU A 181 2.07 -7.13 6.41
C GLU A 181 1.77 -6.93 7.90
N ILE A 182 0.49 -6.95 8.24
CA ILE A 182 0.01 -6.67 9.60
C ILE A 182 -0.36 -7.97 10.28
N ASP A 183 0.29 -8.27 11.40
CA ASP A 183 0.10 -9.52 12.12
C ASP A 183 -0.88 -9.38 13.27
N TYR A 184 -1.79 -10.34 13.36
CA TYR A 184 -2.83 -10.39 14.37
C TYR A 184 -2.80 -11.75 15.08
N SER A 185 -3.14 -11.76 16.37
CA SER A 185 -3.45 -12.99 17.07
C SER A 185 -4.88 -13.40 16.75
N GLU A 186 -5.09 -14.59 16.20
CA GLU A 186 -6.43 -15.18 16.00
C GLU A 186 -7.51 -14.15 15.60
N ARG A 187 -8.42 -13.83 16.53
CA ARG A 187 -9.56 -12.92 16.38
C ARG A 187 -9.35 -11.54 17.00
N GLU A 188 -8.15 -11.24 17.48
CA GLU A 188 -7.82 -9.94 18.06
C GLU A 188 -7.89 -8.82 17.02
N LEU A 189 -8.48 -7.69 17.38
CA LEU A 189 -8.61 -6.54 16.48
C LEU A 189 -7.39 -5.63 16.49
N ARG A 190 -6.54 -5.76 17.51
CA ARG A 190 -5.27 -5.04 17.63
C ARG A 190 -4.15 -5.86 16.99
N PRO A 191 -3.32 -5.28 16.11
CA PRO A 191 -2.13 -5.96 15.61
C PRO A 191 -1.17 -6.36 16.73
N GLN A 192 -0.54 -7.52 16.62
CA GLN A 192 0.61 -7.94 17.42
C GLN A 192 1.92 -7.36 16.88
N GLY A 193 1.99 -7.08 15.60
CA GLY A 193 3.17 -6.51 14.97
C GLY A 193 3.02 -6.26 13.48
N PHE A 194 4.13 -5.85 12.88
CA PHE A 194 4.21 -5.44 11.49
C PHE A 194 5.49 -6.01 10.88
N ASP A 195 5.35 -6.82 9.83
CA ASP A 195 6.47 -7.19 8.96
C ASP A 195 6.59 -6.13 7.86
N VAL A 196 7.69 -5.37 7.89
CA VAL A 196 7.91 -4.23 7.00
C VAL A 196 9.06 -4.54 6.06
N ASN A 197 8.74 -4.75 4.81
CA ASN A 197 9.67 -4.94 3.71
C ASN A 197 9.65 -3.68 2.83
N PHE A 198 10.81 -3.15 2.47
CA PHE A 198 10.86 -1.95 1.63
C PHE A 198 12.11 -1.93 0.75
N GLY A 199 11.98 -1.32 -0.42
CA GLY A 199 13.05 -1.09 -1.38
C GLY A 199 13.41 0.38 -1.47
N ILE A 200 14.69 0.71 -1.60
CA ILE A 200 15.17 2.05 -1.97
C ILE A 200 16.15 1.89 -3.13
N GLU A 201 15.84 2.42 -4.32
CA GLU A 201 16.67 2.19 -5.54
C GLU A 201 16.97 0.70 -5.80
N GLY A 202 15.98 -0.16 -5.56
CA GLY A 202 16.13 -1.62 -5.71
C GLY A 202 16.97 -2.31 -4.62
N GLU A 203 17.51 -1.60 -3.63
CA GLU A 203 18.09 -2.20 -2.43
C GLU A 203 16.99 -2.55 -1.43
N LEU A 204 16.93 -3.81 -1.01
CA LEU A 204 15.84 -4.35 -0.18
C LEU A 204 16.23 -4.39 1.30
N PHE A 205 15.27 -4.01 2.13
CA PHE A 205 15.36 -3.99 3.59
C PHE A 205 14.13 -4.67 4.18
N SER A 206 14.31 -5.29 5.36
CA SER A 206 13.24 -5.93 6.11
C SER A 206 13.39 -5.68 7.60
N THR A 207 12.28 -5.49 8.31
CA THR A 207 12.26 -5.40 9.77
C THR A 207 10.90 -5.81 10.32
N TYR A 208 10.89 -6.43 11.50
CA TYR A 208 9.66 -6.73 12.23
C TYR A 208 9.50 -5.80 13.43
N LEU A 209 8.32 -5.21 13.58
CA LEU A 209 7.98 -4.28 14.66
C LEU A 209 6.95 -4.90 15.59
N ILE A 210 7.33 -5.16 16.84
CA ILE A 210 6.39 -5.67 17.85
C ILE A 210 5.50 -4.53 18.36
N ASN A 211 4.19 -4.71 18.28
CA ASN A 211 3.19 -3.77 18.79
C ASN A 211 2.90 -4.04 20.28
N GLN A 212 3.85 -3.71 21.14
CA GLN A 212 3.70 -3.80 22.60
C GLN A 212 2.90 -2.61 23.10
#